data_AF-A0A0K1Q4W2-F1
#
_entry.id   AF-A0A0K1Q4W2-F1
#
_cell.length_a   1.000
_cell.length_b   1.000
_cell.length_c   1.000
_cell.angle_alpha   90.00
_cell.angle_beta   90.00
_cell.angle_gamma   90.00
#
_symmetry.space_group_name_H-M   'P 1'
#
loop_
_entity.id
_entity.type
_entity.pdbx_description
1 polymer ?
#
loop_
_entity_poly.entity_id
_entity_poly.type
_entity_poly.pdbx_seq_one_letter_code
_entity_poly.pdbx_strand_id
1 'polypeptide(L)'
;MPEGSAPLVTLPSPDLLPTPSASPHPHPSSAQSAPASLSEQLRHLERARAALDAGDGATAERLVDEYEARYRGGAFVQEAEVLRIEASLQRRNRARAERLEATFLEKFPKSPHAARVRALLDSNP
;
A
#
# COMPACT_ATOMS: atom_id res chain seq x y z
N MET A 1 9.87 70.06 18.95
CA MET A 1 8.50 69.80 19.45
C MET A 1 7.61 69.49 18.23
N PRO A 2 6.78 68.44 18.27
CA PRO A 2 5.56 68.53 19.07
C PRO A 2 5.50 67.51 20.21
N GLU A 3 4.76 67.93 21.23
CA GLU A 3 4.51 67.31 22.51
C GLU A 3 3.40 66.26 22.42
N GLY A 4 3.35 65.33 23.37
CA GLY A 4 2.14 64.52 23.56
C GLY A 4 2.32 63.29 24.43
N SER A 5 1.70 63.35 25.62
CA SER A 5 1.16 62.21 26.37
C SER A 5 2.13 61.29 27.14
N ALA A 6 2.17 61.54 28.46
CA ALA A 6 2.11 60.50 29.49
C ALA A 6 0.85 59.60 29.27
N PRO A 7 0.54 58.52 30.05
CA PRO A 7 1.10 58.11 31.35
C PRO A 7 1.19 56.56 31.51
N LEU A 8 1.40 56.10 32.76
CA LEU A 8 1.09 54.74 33.27
C LEU A 8 1.97 53.62 32.65
N VAL A 9 2.33 52.52 33.32
CA VAL A 9 1.84 51.92 34.54
C VAL A 9 2.91 50.95 35.06
N THR A 10 2.96 50.84 36.37
CA THR A 10 3.61 49.77 37.13
C THR A 10 3.11 48.39 36.70
N LEU A 11 3.99 47.38 36.66
CA LEU A 11 3.75 46.06 37.25
C LEU A 11 4.99 45.18 37.03
N PRO A 12 5.70 44.74 38.09
CA PRO A 12 6.67 43.67 37.97
C PRO A 12 5.92 42.35 37.72
N SER A 13 6.17 41.71 36.57
CA SER A 13 5.64 40.37 36.29
C SER A 13 6.71 39.33 36.65
N PRO A 14 6.36 38.31 37.46
CA PRO A 14 7.31 37.38 38.03
C PRO A 14 7.78 36.32 37.03
N ASP A 15 8.97 35.82 37.35
CA ASP A 15 9.70 34.67 36.85
C ASP A 15 8.82 33.53 36.27
N LEU A 16 9.05 33.21 34.99
CA LEU A 16 8.61 31.98 34.34
C LEU A 16 9.84 31.26 33.77
N LEU A 17 10.53 30.48 34.61
CA LEU A 17 11.31 29.33 34.18
C LEU A 17 10.38 28.23 33.62
N PRO A 18 10.89 27.19 32.95
CA PRO A 18 11.54 27.16 31.64
C PRO A 18 10.69 26.38 30.62
N THR A 19 10.70 26.77 29.35
CA THR A 19 10.08 25.96 28.29
C THR A 19 10.94 24.72 28.00
N PRO A 20 10.38 23.50 28.07
CA PRO A 20 11.07 22.31 27.58
C PRO A 20 11.25 22.46 26.06
N SER A 21 12.51 22.47 25.63
CA SER A 21 12.92 22.39 24.25
C SER A 21 12.48 21.04 23.69
N ALA A 22 11.25 21.00 23.15
CA ALA A 22 10.77 19.88 22.36
C ALA A 22 11.68 19.82 21.12
N SER A 23 12.61 18.87 21.16
CA SER A 23 13.40 18.49 19.99
C SER A 23 12.45 18.24 18.83
N PRO A 24 12.68 18.81 17.64
CA PRO A 24 11.88 18.48 16.48
C PRO A 24 12.10 17.00 16.18
N HIS A 25 11.15 16.16 16.57
CA HIS A 25 11.02 14.86 15.93
C HIS A 25 10.95 15.15 14.42
N PRO A 26 11.69 14.43 13.57
CA PRO A 26 11.44 14.49 12.15
C PRO A 26 10.00 14.01 11.94
N HIS A 27 9.08 14.96 11.76
CA HIS A 27 7.79 14.67 11.17
C HIS A 27 8.14 13.97 9.85
N PRO A 28 7.70 12.72 9.61
CA PRO A 28 7.77 12.17 8.28
C PRO A 28 6.99 13.18 7.44
N SER A 29 7.75 13.89 6.60
CA SER A 29 7.21 14.89 5.71
C SER A 29 6.00 14.25 5.06
N SER A 30 4.84 14.86 5.29
CA SER A 30 3.66 14.68 4.47
C SER A 30 4.05 15.18 3.08
N ALA A 31 4.85 14.38 2.38
CA ALA A 31 4.88 14.34 0.95
C ALA A 31 3.47 13.92 0.60
N GLN A 32 2.64 14.94 0.39
CA GLN A 32 1.36 14.89 -0.28
C GLN A 32 1.44 13.75 -1.27
N SER A 33 0.85 12.61 -0.92
CA SER A 33 0.88 11.42 -1.75
C SER A 33 0.21 11.80 -3.05
N ALA A 34 1.01 12.17 -4.07
CA ALA A 34 0.56 12.05 -5.44
C ALA A 34 -0.08 10.67 -5.55
N PRO A 35 -1.21 10.52 -6.26
CA PRO A 35 -1.82 9.21 -6.43
C PRO A 35 -0.71 8.30 -6.91
N ALA A 36 -0.30 7.33 -6.10
CA ALA A 36 0.80 6.46 -6.43
C ALA A 36 0.53 5.95 -7.84
N SER A 37 1.39 6.38 -8.76
CA SER A 37 1.04 6.49 -10.17
C SER A 37 0.60 5.12 -10.66
N LEU A 38 -0.40 5.03 -11.54
CA LEU A 38 -0.81 3.74 -12.11
C LEU A 38 0.40 2.94 -12.62
N SER A 39 1.42 3.65 -13.11
CA SER A 39 2.74 3.12 -13.47
C SER A 39 3.50 2.48 -12.30
N GLU A 40 3.49 3.05 -11.09
CA GLU A 40 4.08 2.42 -9.90
C GLU A 40 3.36 1.15 -9.48
N GLN A 41 2.02 1.18 -9.51
CA GLN A 41 1.19 0.01 -9.22
C GLN A 41 1.48 -1.11 -10.22
N LEU A 42 1.54 -0.77 -11.52
CA LEU A 42 1.89 -1.71 -12.58
C LEU A 42 3.29 -2.28 -12.38
N ARG A 43 4.31 -1.43 -12.17
CA ARG A 43 5.70 -1.88 -11.88
C ARG A 43 5.79 -2.77 -10.65
N HIS A 44 4.89 -2.63 -9.68
CA HIS A 44 4.82 -3.52 -8.54
C HIS A 44 4.35 -4.91 -8.94
N LEU A 45 3.25 -5.00 -9.69
CA LEU A 45 2.71 -6.28 -10.16
C LEU A 45 3.58 -6.94 -11.23
N GLU A 46 4.27 -6.16 -12.07
CA GLU A 46 5.25 -6.68 -13.02
C GLU A 46 6.41 -7.39 -12.32
N ARG A 47 6.88 -6.87 -11.17
CA ARG A 47 7.89 -7.55 -10.35
C ARG A 47 7.36 -8.86 -9.78
N ALA A 48 6.11 -8.88 -9.32
CA ALA A 48 5.47 -10.12 -8.85
C ALA A 48 5.37 -11.15 -9.98
N ARG A 49 4.98 -10.71 -11.17
CA ARG A 49 4.91 -11.57 -12.36
C ARG A 49 6.27 -12.09 -12.79
N ALA A 50 7.31 -11.26 -12.78
CA ALA A 50 8.67 -11.70 -13.07
C ALA A 50 9.17 -12.74 -12.07
N ALA A 51 8.79 -12.63 -10.79
CA ALA A 51 9.10 -13.65 -9.79
C ALA A 51 8.40 -14.97 -10.09
N LEU A 52 7.14 -14.96 -10.54
CA LEU A 52 6.44 -16.18 -10.99
C LEU A 52 7.11 -16.81 -12.20
N ASP A 53 7.51 -16.01 -13.19
CA ASP A 53 8.21 -16.51 -14.38
C ASP A 53 9.55 -17.18 -14.02
N ALA A 54 10.23 -16.65 -12.99
CA ALA A 54 11.44 -17.23 -12.42
C ALA A 54 11.18 -18.46 -11.50
N GLY A 55 9.93 -18.86 -11.27
CA GLY A 55 9.57 -19.94 -10.35
C GLY A 55 9.65 -19.58 -8.86
N ASP A 56 9.83 -18.31 -8.53
CA ASP A 56 9.93 -17.81 -7.16
C ASP A 56 8.55 -17.37 -6.64
N GLY A 57 7.67 -18.36 -6.43
CA GLY A 57 6.32 -18.13 -5.92
C GLY A 57 6.27 -17.47 -4.53
N ALA A 58 7.33 -17.61 -3.72
CA ALA A 58 7.42 -16.96 -2.41
C ALA A 58 7.61 -15.45 -2.53
N THR A 59 8.51 -15.00 -3.41
CA THR A 59 8.72 -13.58 -3.69
C THR A 59 7.50 -12.98 -4.38
N ALA A 60 6.89 -13.70 -5.33
CA ALA A 60 5.67 -13.26 -5.98
C ALA A 60 4.54 -13.01 -4.97
N GLU A 61 4.29 -13.96 -4.06
CA GLU A 61 3.27 -13.81 -3.03
C GLU A 61 3.53 -12.60 -2.13
N ARG A 62 4.78 -12.44 -1.65
CA ARG A 62 5.16 -11.30 -0.81
C ARG A 62 4.95 -9.97 -1.52
N LEU A 63 5.28 -9.88 -2.81
CA LEU A 63 5.06 -8.66 -3.60
C LEU A 63 3.57 -8.36 -3.79
N VAL A 64 2.73 -9.39 -3.97
CA VAL A 64 1.27 -9.20 -4.02
C VAL A 64 0.71 -8.75 -2.67
N ASP A 65 1.17 -9.33 -1.56
CA ASP A 65 0.78 -8.91 -0.20
C ASP A 65 1.18 -7.44 0.05
N GLU A 66 2.39 -7.04 -0.35
CA GLU A 66 2.86 -5.65 -0.23
C GLU A 66 2.02 -4.71 -1.09
N TYR A 67 1.70 -5.11 -2.34
CA TYR A 67 0.82 -4.34 -3.22
C TYR A 67 -0.55 -4.10 -2.59
N GLU A 68 -1.20 -5.13 -2.06
CA GLU A 68 -2.53 -4.98 -1.44
C GLU A 68 -2.51 -4.13 -0.17
N ALA A 69 -1.46 -4.26 0.65
CA ALA A 69 -1.29 -3.45 1.84
C ALA A 69 -1.07 -1.98 1.50
N ARG A 70 -0.29 -1.70 0.44
CA ARG A 70 0.08 -0.35 0.01
C ARG A 70 -0.98 0.33 -0.85
N TYR A 71 -1.73 -0.44 -1.64
CA TYR A 71 -2.72 0.04 -2.60
C TYR A 71 -4.09 -0.60 -2.36
N ARG A 72 -4.69 -0.33 -1.18
CA ARG A 72 -6.05 -0.78 -0.88
C ARG A 72 -7.03 -0.24 -1.93
N GLY A 73 -7.67 -1.14 -2.67
CA GLY A 73 -8.55 -0.76 -3.77
C GLY A 73 -7.83 -0.19 -4.99
N GLY A 74 -6.56 -0.57 -5.20
CA GLY A 74 -5.77 -0.16 -6.37
C GLY A 74 -6.42 -0.57 -7.70
N ALA A 75 -5.95 0.00 -8.80
CA ALA A 75 -6.58 -0.20 -10.11
C ALA A 75 -6.46 -1.64 -10.64
N PHE A 76 -5.48 -2.40 -10.14
CA PHE A 76 -5.13 -3.74 -10.62
C PHE A 76 -5.46 -4.86 -9.63
N VAL A 77 -6.52 -4.72 -8.82
CA VAL A 77 -6.93 -5.77 -7.86
C VAL A 77 -7.18 -7.14 -8.51
N GLN A 78 -7.75 -7.18 -9.71
CA GLN A 78 -8.02 -8.45 -10.39
C GLN A 78 -6.72 -9.16 -10.80
N GLU A 79 -5.74 -8.42 -11.33
CA GLU A 79 -4.43 -8.98 -11.68
C GLU A 79 -3.68 -9.42 -10.41
N ALA A 80 -3.75 -8.65 -9.32
CA ALA A 80 -3.17 -9.04 -8.04
C ALA A 80 -3.74 -10.37 -7.51
N GLU A 81 -5.07 -10.56 -7.54
CA GLU A 81 -5.68 -11.84 -7.13
C GLU A 81 -5.25 -13.00 -8.03
N VAL A 82 -5.16 -12.81 -9.36
CA VAL A 82 -4.65 -13.84 -10.29
C VAL A 82 -3.22 -14.23 -9.95
N LEU A 83 -2.33 -13.26 -9.72
CA LEU A 83 -0.93 -13.50 -9.36
C LEU A 83 -0.81 -14.23 -8.01
N ARG A 84 -1.70 -13.96 -7.05
CA ARG A 84 -1.74 -14.69 -5.76
C ARG A 84 -2.14 -16.16 -5.93
N ILE A 85 -3.10 -16.44 -6.82
CA ILE A 85 -3.52 -17.81 -7.15
C ILE A 85 -2.34 -18.57 -7.78
N GLU A 86 -1.70 -17.97 -8.79
CA GLU A 86 -0.56 -18.55 -9.49
C GLU A 86 0.64 -18.78 -8.53
N ALA A 87 0.92 -17.82 -7.64
CA ALA A 87 1.92 -17.97 -6.58
C ALA A 87 1.60 -19.14 -5.63
N SER A 88 0.34 -19.29 -5.23
CA SER A 88 -0.09 -20.38 -4.35
C SER A 88 0.10 -21.75 -5.01
N LEU A 89 -0.15 -21.86 -6.32
CA LEU A 89 0.09 -23.08 -7.10
C LEU A 89 1.58 -23.42 -7.20
N GLN A 90 2.44 -22.43 -7.49
CA GLN A 90 3.89 -22.66 -7.51
C GLN A 90 4.42 -23.12 -6.16
N ARG A 91 3.90 -22.57 -5.05
CA ARG A 91 4.22 -22.98 -3.68
C ARG A 91 3.59 -24.30 -3.26
N ARG A 92 2.96 -25.05 -4.19
CA ARG A 92 2.27 -26.33 -3.95
C ARG A 92 1.14 -26.23 -2.90
N ASN A 93 0.58 -25.04 -2.72
CA ASN A 93 -0.55 -24.80 -1.81
C ASN A 93 -1.87 -24.73 -2.59
N ARG A 94 -2.25 -25.87 -3.18
CA ARG A 94 -3.44 -25.95 -4.04
C ARG A 94 -4.74 -25.63 -3.30
N ALA A 95 -4.89 -26.12 -2.07
CA ALA A 95 -6.07 -25.84 -1.24
C ALA A 95 -6.26 -24.32 -0.96
N ARG A 96 -5.19 -23.53 -0.99
CA ARG A 96 -5.30 -22.06 -0.93
C ARG A 96 -5.66 -21.47 -2.29
N ALA A 97 -5.06 -21.96 -3.37
CA ALA A 97 -5.38 -21.53 -4.72
C ALA A 97 -6.87 -21.73 -5.08
N GLU A 98 -7.45 -22.89 -4.72
CA GLU A 98 -8.87 -23.19 -4.95
C GLU A 98 -9.81 -22.26 -4.15
N ARG A 99 -9.46 -21.96 -2.88
CA ARG A 99 -10.22 -21.00 -2.08
C ARG A 99 -10.17 -19.58 -2.66
N LEU A 100 -9.00 -19.18 -3.16
CA LEU A 100 -8.80 -17.89 -3.81
C LEU A 100 -9.55 -17.83 -5.15
N GLU A 101 -9.54 -18.89 -5.95
CA GLU A 101 -10.34 -18.98 -7.18
C GLU A 101 -11.83 -18.82 -6.87
N ALA A 102 -12.37 -19.60 -5.92
CA ALA A 102 -13.79 -19.54 -5.60
C ALA A 102 -14.20 -18.11 -5.24
N THR A 103 -13.41 -17.48 -4.36
CA THR A 103 -13.59 -16.08 -3.97
C THR A 103 -13.49 -15.12 -5.16
N PHE A 104 -12.54 -15.33 -6.07
CA PHE A 104 -12.35 -14.50 -7.26
C PHE A 104 -13.54 -14.60 -8.21
N LEU A 105 -14.05 -15.82 -8.45
CA LEU A 105 -15.18 -16.07 -9.35
C LEU A 105 -16.50 -15.53 -8.77
N GLU A 106 -16.64 -15.53 -7.45
CA GLU A 106 -17.78 -14.89 -6.77
C GLU A 106 -17.74 -13.36 -6.90
N LYS A 107 -16.56 -12.75 -6.71
CA LYS A 107 -16.38 -11.28 -6.80
C LYS A 107 -16.39 -10.76 -8.23
N PHE A 108 -15.81 -11.51 -9.17
CA PHE A 108 -15.54 -11.08 -10.54
C PHE A 108 -16.07 -12.08 -11.60
N PRO A 109 -17.38 -12.42 -11.58
CA PRO A 109 -17.94 -13.51 -12.41
C PRO A 109 -17.87 -13.27 -13.92
N LYS A 110 -17.77 -11.99 -14.35
CA LYS A 110 -17.69 -11.58 -15.76
C LYS A 110 -16.31 -11.04 -16.14
N SER A 111 -15.30 -11.21 -15.28
CA SER A 111 -13.96 -10.72 -15.57
C SER A 111 -13.30 -11.55 -16.67
N PRO A 112 -12.57 -10.92 -17.61
CA PRO A 112 -11.76 -11.64 -18.59
C PRO A 112 -10.71 -12.55 -17.92
N HIS A 113 -10.31 -12.26 -16.69
CA HIS A 113 -9.37 -13.08 -15.94
C HIS A 113 -9.99 -14.39 -15.41
N ALA A 114 -11.32 -14.52 -15.33
CA ALA A 114 -11.99 -15.71 -14.81
C ALA A 114 -11.64 -16.98 -15.61
N ALA A 115 -11.56 -16.86 -16.94
CA ALA A 115 -11.16 -17.99 -17.79
C ALA A 115 -9.70 -18.42 -17.53
N ARG A 116 -8.80 -17.45 -17.32
CA ARG A 116 -7.39 -17.71 -17.00
C ARG A 116 -7.24 -18.38 -15.64
N VAL A 117 -7.96 -17.91 -14.61
CA VAL A 117 -7.92 -18.49 -13.26
C VAL A 117 -8.31 -19.97 -13.28
N ARG A 118 -9.39 -20.31 -13.99
CA ARG A 118 -9.83 -21.71 -14.14
C ARG A 118 -8.77 -22.56 -14.85
N ALA A 119 -8.16 -22.03 -15.91
CA ALA A 119 -7.13 -22.73 -16.65
C ALA A 119 -5.84 -22.98 -15.82
N LEU A 120 -5.48 -22.06 -14.93
CA LEU A 120 -4.31 -22.23 -14.04
C LEU A 120 -4.48 -23.44 -13.11
N LEU A 121 -5.68 -23.64 -12.57
CA LEU A 121 -5.99 -24.78 -11.69
C LEU A 121 -6.15 -26.09 -12.46
N ASP A 122 -6.58 -26.06 -13.71
CA ASP A 122 -6.64 -27.26 -14.55
C ASP A 122 -5.22 -27.73 -14.96
N SER A 123 -4.35 -26.78 -15.33
CA SER A 123 -3.00 -27.06 -15.85
C SER A 123 -1.97 -27.43 -14.77
N ASN A 124 -2.24 -27.10 -13.50
CA ASN A 124 -1.35 -27.38 -12.38
C ASN A 124 -1.99 -28.40 -11.42
N PRO A 125 -1.94 -29.72 -11.74
CA PRO A 125 -2.54 -30.77 -10.92
C PRO A 125 -1.94 -30.87 -9.51
#